data_AF-A0A1V3MZK7-F1
#
_entry.id   AF-A0A1V3MZK7-F1
#
_cell.length_a   1.000
_cell.length_b   1.000
_cell.length_c   1.000
_cell.angle_alpha   90.00
_cell.angle_beta   90.00
_cell.angle_gamma   90.00
#
_symmetry.space_group_name_H-M   'P 1'
#
loop_
_entity.id
_entity.type
_entity.pdbx_description
1 polymer ?
#
loop_
_entity_poly.entity_id
_entity_poly.type
_entity_poly.pdbx_seq_one_letter_code
_entity_poly.pdbx_strand_id
1 'polypeptide(L)'
;MDMRNITINHPLRTINYLTEDIGSPSQLEEGALLAYRKSHDQAWFMKTRFVEERGNTLLESIALADLDAEIADLTDMLEWYKETGELNQEQPLADVDIKLQIELRDCYLKIEEAHRRTVRFYDRIALREQVYNDIVDKYYRYEKPLDPLKFKVLDEVFEFASDMNVDVESLSTDLEDFLSVLLQVYDLLEDYFVAYHDLYKGYGDTVHKMASLTKSAQILRPFWQAQS
;
A
#
# COMPACT_ATOMS: atom_id res chain seq x y z
N MET A 1 -13.70 -46.38 -15.62
CA MET A 1 -14.69 -45.46 -16.22
C MET A 1 -13.99 -44.57 -17.23
N ASP A 2 -14.71 -44.11 -18.25
CA ASP A 2 -14.23 -43.00 -19.06
C ASP A 2 -14.34 -41.71 -18.23
N MET A 3 -13.22 -41.00 -18.13
CA MET A 3 -13.10 -39.75 -17.39
C MET A 3 -13.13 -38.57 -18.35
N ARG A 4 -13.86 -37.53 -17.98
CA ARG A 4 -13.92 -36.26 -18.69
C ARG A 4 -13.13 -35.21 -17.93
N ASN A 5 -12.29 -34.47 -18.65
CA ASN A 5 -11.61 -33.31 -18.10
C ASN A 5 -12.54 -32.09 -18.03
N ILE A 6 -12.64 -31.48 -16.86
CA ILE A 6 -13.30 -30.21 -16.63
C ILE A 6 -12.22 -29.14 -16.52
N THR A 7 -12.31 -28.13 -17.39
CA THR A 7 -11.41 -26.98 -17.39
C THR A 7 -12.23 -25.70 -17.28
N ILE A 8 -11.97 -24.93 -16.22
CA ILE A 8 -12.60 -23.64 -15.97
C ILE A 8 -11.52 -22.57 -16.04
N ASN A 9 -11.58 -21.73 -17.07
CA ASN A 9 -10.72 -20.57 -17.18
C ASN A 9 -11.13 -19.53 -16.13
N HIS A 10 -10.24 -19.22 -15.19
CA HIS A 10 -10.50 -18.25 -14.13
C HIS A 10 -9.32 -17.26 -14.00
N PRO A 11 -9.56 -15.96 -13.71
CA PRO A 11 -8.51 -14.93 -13.73
C PRO A 11 -7.36 -15.15 -12.75
N LEU A 12 -7.61 -15.83 -11.62
CA LEU A 12 -6.56 -16.17 -10.66
C LEU A 12 -5.63 -17.26 -11.22
N ARG A 13 -6.24 -18.38 -11.65
CA ARG A 13 -5.63 -19.54 -12.29
C ARG A 13 -6.74 -20.42 -12.87
N THR A 14 -6.41 -21.23 -13.87
CA THR A 14 -7.34 -22.23 -14.43
C THR A 14 -7.61 -23.34 -13.42
N ILE A 15 -8.88 -23.72 -13.23
CA ILE A 15 -9.32 -24.86 -12.40
C ILE A 15 -9.48 -26.08 -13.29
N ASN A 16 -8.81 -27.18 -12.95
CA ASN A 16 -8.84 -28.41 -13.71
C ASN A 16 -9.06 -29.63 -12.81
N TYR A 17 -9.99 -30.50 -13.17
CA TYR A 17 -10.16 -31.79 -12.52
C TYR A 17 -10.87 -32.76 -13.47
N LEU A 18 -10.72 -34.07 -13.21
CA LEU A 18 -11.42 -35.12 -13.95
C LEU A 18 -12.74 -35.47 -13.24
N THR A 19 -13.74 -35.84 -14.01
CA THR A 19 -15.02 -36.34 -13.48
C THR A 19 -15.54 -37.48 -14.36
N GLU A 20 -16.31 -38.40 -13.79
CA GLU A 20 -16.94 -39.49 -14.54
C GLU A 20 -17.85 -38.94 -15.64
N ASP A 21 -17.75 -39.51 -16.85
CA ASP A 21 -18.53 -39.07 -18.01
C ASP A 21 -20.00 -39.52 -17.94
N ILE A 22 -20.32 -40.49 -17.05
CA ILE A 22 -21.65 -41.07 -16.88
C ILE A 22 -22.02 -41.03 -15.39
N GLY A 23 -22.86 -40.07 -15.01
CA GLY A 23 -23.31 -39.88 -13.64
C GLY A 23 -23.96 -38.50 -13.48
N SER A 24 -24.65 -38.27 -12.36
CA SER A 24 -25.04 -36.92 -11.93
C SER A 24 -24.36 -36.65 -10.59
N PRO A 25 -23.55 -35.58 -10.46
CA PRO A 25 -22.90 -35.24 -9.21
C PRO A 25 -23.91 -35.18 -8.06
N SER A 26 -23.48 -35.57 -6.87
CA SER A 26 -24.33 -35.39 -5.68
C SER A 26 -24.51 -33.91 -5.36
N GLN A 27 -25.57 -33.54 -4.64
CA GLN A 27 -25.75 -32.14 -4.19
C GLN A 27 -24.58 -31.67 -3.32
N LEU A 28 -23.95 -32.58 -2.58
CA LEU A 28 -22.77 -32.32 -1.78
C LEU A 28 -21.58 -31.98 -2.68
N GLU A 29 -21.34 -32.80 -3.70
CA GLU A 29 -20.27 -32.58 -4.70
C GLU A 29 -20.45 -31.24 -5.43
N GLU A 30 -21.66 -30.97 -5.94
CA GLU A 30 -21.97 -29.70 -6.61
C GLU A 30 -21.75 -28.50 -5.69
N GLY A 31 -22.19 -28.63 -4.43
CA GLY A 31 -22.03 -27.59 -3.40
C GLY A 31 -20.56 -27.29 -3.10
N ALA A 32 -19.76 -28.33 -2.91
CA ALA A 32 -18.32 -28.23 -2.61
C ALA A 32 -17.54 -27.65 -3.79
N LEU A 33 -17.77 -28.13 -5.02
CA LEU A 33 -17.13 -27.61 -6.23
C LEU A 33 -17.51 -26.15 -6.50
N LEU A 34 -18.77 -25.77 -6.24
CA LEU A 34 -19.20 -24.37 -6.32
C LEU A 34 -18.54 -23.51 -5.24
N ALA A 35 -18.43 -24.00 -4.01
CA ALA A 35 -17.74 -23.30 -2.93
C ALA A 35 -16.25 -23.14 -3.24
N TYR A 36 -15.62 -24.16 -3.83
CA TYR A 36 -14.23 -24.12 -4.24
C TYR A 36 -13.97 -23.10 -5.36
N ARG A 37 -14.89 -23.01 -6.34
CA ARG A 37 -14.92 -21.92 -7.34
C ARG A 37 -15.05 -20.55 -6.68
N LYS A 38 -15.92 -20.39 -5.68
CA LYS A 38 -16.06 -19.11 -4.94
C LYS A 38 -14.80 -18.73 -4.17
N SER A 39 -14.07 -19.71 -3.63
CA SER A 39 -12.77 -19.47 -3.01
C SER A 39 -11.75 -18.91 -4.01
N HIS A 40 -11.79 -19.34 -5.27
CA HIS A 40 -10.97 -18.76 -6.33
C HIS A 40 -11.34 -17.30 -6.62
N ASP A 41 -12.64 -17.00 -6.73
CA ASP A 41 -13.11 -15.62 -6.94
C ASP A 41 -12.65 -14.72 -5.77
N GLN A 42 -12.78 -15.20 -4.54
CA GLN A 42 -12.38 -14.47 -3.34
C GLN A 42 -10.87 -14.25 -3.27
N ALA A 43 -10.05 -15.26 -3.57
CA ALA A 43 -8.60 -15.12 -3.64
C ALA A 43 -8.17 -14.15 -4.78
N TRP A 44 -8.90 -14.13 -5.90
CA TRP A 44 -8.69 -13.16 -6.97
C TRP A 44 -8.97 -11.72 -6.51
N PHE A 45 -10.08 -11.49 -5.79
CA PHE A 45 -10.39 -10.18 -5.23
C PHE A 45 -9.34 -9.73 -4.21
N MET A 46 -8.86 -10.64 -3.36
CA MET A 46 -7.75 -10.38 -2.44
C MET A 46 -6.50 -9.94 -3.20
N LYS A 47 -6.06 -10.74 -4.20
CA LYS A 47 -4.89 -10.44 -5.03
C LYS A 47 -4.99 -9.06 -5.67
N THR A 48 -6.10 -8.78 -6.34
CA THR A 48 -6.32 -7.52 -7.06
C THR A 48 -6.23 -6.35 -6.09
N ARG A 49 -6.90 -6.47 -4.94
CA ARG A 49 -6.89 -5.43 -3.92
C ARG A 49 -5.50 -5.18 -3.34
N PHE A 50 -4.75 -6.23 -3.00
CA PHE A 50 -3.41 -6.05 -2.42
C PHE A 50 -2.43 -5.42 -3.43
N VAL A 51 -2.52 -5.81 -4.70
CA VAL A 51 -1.73 -5.19 -5.78
C VAL A 51 -2.08 -3.71 -5.95
N GLU A 52 -3.37 -3.40 -6.01
CA GLU A 52 -3.86 -2.02 -6.15
C GLU A 52 -3.41 -1.14 -4.98
N GLU A 53 -3.61 -1.59 -3.76
CA GLU A 53 -3.31 -0.79 -2.58
C GLU A 53 -1.81 -0.65 -2.33
N ARG A 54 -1.01 -1.66 -2.69
CA ARG A 54 0.44 -1.52 -2.75
C ARG A 54 0.84 -0.48 -3.78
N GLY A 55 0.27 -0.51 -4.98
CA GLY A 55 0.52 0.48 -6.03
C GLY A 55 0.22 1.90 -5.56
N ASN A 56 -0.93 2.10 -4.94
CA ASN A 56 -1.33 3.40 -4.37
C ASN A 56 -0.33 3.88 -3.31
N THR A 57 0.06 3.01 -2.38
CA THR A 57 1.06 3.33 -1.35
C THR A 57 2.42 3.71 -1.93
N LEU A 58 2.86 3.04 -2.99
CA LEU A 58 4.13 3.38 -3.66
C LEU A 58 4.04 4.73 -4.39
N LEU A 59 2.90 5.05 -5.00
CA LEU A 59 2.68 6.37 -5.62
C LEU A 59 2.73 7.50 -4.57
N GLU A 60 2.14 7.26 -3.40
CA GLU A 60 2.26 8.19 -2.27
C GLU A 60 3.70 8.32 -1.79
N SER A 61 4.45 7.23 -1.75
CA SER A 61 5.87 7.25 -1.36
C SER A 61 6.73 8.07 -2.32
N ILE A 62 6.46 8.00 -3.63
CA ILE A 62 7.14 8.83 -4.64
C ILE A 62 6.82 10.30 -4.41
N ALA A 63 5.54 10.64 -4.24
CA ALA A 63 5.14 12.03 -4.02
C ALA A 63 5.70 12.60 -2.71
N LEU A 64 5.86 11.77 -1.69
CA LEU A 64 6.52 12.15 -0.44
C LEU A 64 8.02 12.38 -0.64
N ALA A 65 8.70 11.53 -1.42
CA ALA A 65 10.12 11.68 -1.71
C ALA A 65 10.42 12.99 -2.47
N ASP A 66 9.54 13.40 -3.39
CA ASP A 66 9.65 14.69 -4.09
C ASP A 66 9.57 15.87 -3.10
N LEU A 67 8.65 15.81 -2.14
CA LEU A 67 8.51 16.82 -1.09
C LEU A 67 9.71 16.82 -0.13
N ASP A 68 10.21 15.66 0.24
CA ASP A 68 11.38 15.51 1.12
C ASP A 68 12.65 16.09 0.47
N ALA A 69 12.84 15.85 -0.83
CA ALA A 69 13.93 16.43 -1.61
C ALA A 69 13.84 17.96 -1.66
N GLU A 70 12.65 18.52 -1.88
CA GLU A 70 12.46 19.97 -1.84
C GLU A 70 12.77 20.56 -0.46
N ILE A 71 12.36 19.88 0.62
CA ILE A 71 12.68 20.31 1.99
C ILE A 71 14.20 20.29 2.22
N ALA A 72 14.91 19.30 1.69
CA ALA A 72 16.37 19.26 1.76
C ALA A 72 17.00 20.44 1.02
N ASP A 73 16.58 20.72 -0.21
CA ASP A 73 17.08 21.86 -1.00
C ASP A 73 16.85 23.21 -0.29
N LEU A 74 15.67 23.39 0.31
CA LEU A 74 15.34 24.60 1.07
C LEU A 74 16.15 24.70 2.36
N THR A 75 16.49 23.58 2.98
CA THR A 75 17.37 23.53 4.16
C THR A 75 18.78 23.97 3.80
N ASP A 76 19.33 23.42 2.72
CA ASP A 76 20.67 23.76 2.23
C ASP A 76 20.75 25.23 1.82
N MET A 77 19.71 25.73 1.14
CA MET A 77 19.60 27.14 0.77
C MET A 77 19.58 28.06 2.00
N LEU A 78 18.79 27.72 3.03
CA LEU A 78 18.74 28.51 4.25
C LEU A 78 20.07 28.48 5.01
N GLU A 79 20.75 27.33 5.03
CA GLU A 79 22.06 27.20 5.69
C GLU A 79 23.12 28.03 4.98
N TRP A 80 23.13 28.02 3.65
CA TRP A 80 24.01 28.88 2.85
C TRP A 80 23.88 30.36 3.24
N TYR A 81 22.64 30.88 3.36
CA TYR A 81 22.40 32.26 3.79
C TYR A 81 22.88 32.56 5.23
N LYS A 82 22.92 31.55 6.11
CA LYS A 82 23.47 31.71 7.46
C LYS A 82 25.00 31.77 7.43
N GLU A 83 25.63 30.88 6.66
CA GLU A 83 27.08 30.75 6.57
C GLU A 83 27.75 31.95 5.90
N THR A 84 27.10 32.55 4.89
CA THR A 84 27.59 33.77 4.22
C THR A 84 27.54 35.01 5.11
N GLY A 85 26.91 34.92 6.29
CA GLY A 85 26.75 36.03 7.22
C GLY A 85 25.69 37.05 6.80
N GLU A 86 24.94 36.77 5.74
CA GLU A 86 23.85 37.59 5.22
C GLU A 86 22.65 37.68 6.19
N LEU A 87 22.59 36.77 7.17
CA LEU A 87 21.59 36.70 8.22
C LEU A 87 22.11 37.10 9.63
N ASN A 88 23.28 37.74 9.73
CA ASN A 88 23.84 38.14 11.03
C ASN A 88 22.99 39.20 11.75
N GLN A 89 22.72 38.94 13.04
CA GLN A 89 21.61 39.49 13.84
C GLN A 89 21.66 40.99 14.21
N GLU A 90 22.56 41.79 13.64
CA GLU A 90 22.73 43.19 14.07
C GLU A 90 22.65 44.23 12.94
N GLN A 91 22.43 43.83 11.69
CA GLN A 91 22.21 44.81 10.62
C GLN A 91 20.74 45.25 10.56
N PRO A 92 20.45 46.56 10.66
CA PRO A 92 19.15 47.10 10.30
C PRO A 92 18.74 46.60 8.91
N LEU A 93 17.48 46.20 8.72
CA LEU A 93 16.93 45.83 7.41
C LEU A 93 17.24 46.84 6.29
N ALA A 94 17.34 48.13 6.65
CA ALA A 94 17.68 49.21 5.73
C ALA A 94 19.10 49.10 5.13
N ASP A 95 20.00 48.36 5.78
CA ASP A 95 21.41 48.22 5.41
C ASP A 95 21.67 46.97 4.53
N VAL A 96 20.65 46.12 4.33
CA VAL A 96 20.72 44.94 3.46
C VAL A 96 20.36 45.34 2.02
N ASP A 97 21.09 44.86 1.02
CA ASP A 97 20.79 45.11 -0.39
C ASP A 97 19.37 44.66 -0.76
N ILE A 98 18.64 45.47 -1.54
CA ILE A 98 17.23 45.22 -1.88
C ILE A 98 17.06 43.88 -2.61
N LYS A 99 18.02 43.46 -3.45
CA LYS A 99 17.93 42.17 -4.15
C LYS A 99 18.04 41.01 -3.15
N LEU A 100 18.98 41.11 -2.21
CA LEU A 100 19.12 40.12 -1.15
C LEU A 100 17.87 40.05 -0.26
N GLN A 101 17.26 41.20 0.08
CA GLN A 101 15.97 41.20 0.79
C GLN A 101 14.86 40.46 0.03
N ILE A 102 14.79 40.63 -1.30
CA ILE A 102 13.83 39.93 -2.15
C ILE A 102 14.12 38.41 -2.16
N GLU A 103 15.39 38.01 -2.31
CA GLU A 103 15.78 36.60 -2.31
C GLU A 103 15.48 35.89 -0.98
N LEU A 104 15.76 36.54 0.15
CA LEU A 104 15.43 36.02 1.49
C LEU A 104 13.92 35.92 1.71
N ARG A 105 13.15 36.88 1.18
CA ARG A 105 11.69 36.81 1.20
C ARG A 105 11.17 35.65 0.36
N ASP A 106 11.70 35.46 -0.84
CA ASP A 106 11.31 34.35 -1.72
C ASP A 106 11.67 32.99 -1.10
N CYS A 107 12.82 32.88 -0.45
CA CYS A 107 13.22 31.73 0.36
C CYS A 107 12.15 31.41 1.42
N TYR A 108 11.76 32.41 2.22
CA TYR A 108 10.72 32.23 3.25
C TYR A 108 9.38 31.77 2.65
N LEU A 109 8.94 32.38 1.55
CA LEU A 109 7.68 32.02 0.90
C LEU A 109 7.68 30.57 0.37
N LYS A 110 8.82 30.09 -0.14
CA LYS A 110 8.98 28.69 -0.56
C LYS A 110 8.90 27.73 0.62
N ILE A 111 9.55 28.07 1.74
CA ILE A 111 9.48 27.28 2.99
C ILE A 111 8.04 27.18 3.50
N GLU A 112 7.29 28.29 3.50
CA GLU A 112 5.87 28.30 3.88
C GLU A 112 5.00 27.46 2.95
N GLU A 113 5.28 27.47 1.64
CA GLU A 113 4.55 26.63 0.68
C GLU A 113 4.88 25.14 0.87
N ALA A 114 6.14 24.78 1.11
CA ALA A 114 6.54 23.41 1.47
C ALA A 114 5.88 22.96 2.79
N HIS A 115 5.80 23.84 3.78
CA HIS A 115 5.10 23.57 5.04
C HIS A 115 3.62 23.26 4.80
N ARG A 116 2.91 24.10 4.05
CA ARG A 116 1.50 23.87 3.69
C ARG A 116 1.29 22.55 2.97
N ARG A 117 2.18 22.20 2.04
CA ARG A 117 2.11 20.92 1.32
C ARG A 117 2.37 19.73 2.24
N THR A 118 3.32 19.84 3.16
CA THR A 118 3.57 18.80 4.19
C THR A 118 2.34 18.56 5.06
N VAL A 119 1.67 19.63 5.49
CA VAL A 119 0.41 19.53 6.26
C VAL A 119 -0.69 18.89 5.42
N ARG A 120 -0.88 19.31 4.17
CA ARG A 120 -1.88 18.71 3.27
C ARG A 120 -1.57 17.25 2.92
N PHE A 121 -0.30 16.85 2.95
CA PHE A 121 0.08 15.46 2.72
C PHE A 121 -0.52 14.51 3.77
N TYR A 122 -0.84 15.03 4.97
CA TYR A 122 -1.54 14.27 6.02
C TYR A 122 -2.84 13.63 5.51
N ASP A 123 -3.62 14.33 4.68
CA ASP A 123 -4.90 13.81 4.17
C ASP A 123 -4.70 12.55 3.33
N ARG A 124 -3.57 12.47 2.61
CA ARG A 124 -3.19 11.29 1.82
C ARG A 124 -2.81 10.14 2.74
N ILE A 125 -2.02 10.41 3.79
CA ILE A 125 -1.66 9.41 4.81
C ILE A 125 -2.88 8.90 5.55
N ALA A 126 -3.79 9.78 5.97
CA ALA A 126 -5.01 9.40 6.68
C ALA A 126 -5.89 8.46 5.83
N LEU A 127 -6.00 8.73 4.53
CA LEU A 127 -6.69 7.82 3.61
C LEU A 127 -6.01 6.45 3.54
N ARG A 128 -4.67 6.41 3.44
CA ARG A 128 -3.91 5.14 3.41
C ARG A 128 -4.03 4.38 4.73
N GLU A 129 -4.03 5.07 5.86
CA GLU A 129 -4.24 4.48 7.19
C GLU A 129 -5.62 3.83 7.32
N GLN A 130 -6.67 4.49 6.82
CA GLN A 130 -8.01 3.91 6.81
C GLN A 130 -8.04 2.59 6.00
N VAL A 131 -7.42 2.58 4.82
CA VAL A 131 -7.33 1.38 3.98
C VAL A 131 -6.52 0.28 4.66
N TYR A 132 -5.38 0.64 5.27
CA TYR A 132 -4.54 -0.29 6.01
C TYR A 132 -5.33 -0.96 7.14
N ASN A 133 -6.07 -0.17 7.93
CA ASN A 133 -6.89 -0.70 9.01
C ASN A 133 -7.99 -1.64 8.50
N ASP A 134 -8.69 -1.31 7.41
CA ASP A 134 -9.69 -2.21 6.80
C ASP A 134 -9.07 -3.54 6.32
N ILE A 135 -7.90 -3.48 5.69
CA ILE A 135 -7.19 -4.68 5.21
C ILE A 135 -6.70 -5.53 6.39
N VAL A 136 -6.09 -4.91 7.41
CA VAL A 136 -5.60 -5.60 8.60
C VAL A 136 -6.76 -6.26 9.35
N ASP A 137 -7.85 -5.54 9.56
CA ASP A 137 -9.03 -6.10 10.22
C ASP A 137 -9.58 -7.27 9.42
N LYS A 138 -9.77 -7.10 8.11
CA LYS A 138 -10.41 -8.12 7.27
C LYS A 138 -9.55 -9.36 7.00
N TYR A 139 -8.23 -9.24 6.86
CA TYR A 139 -7.38 -10.32 6.35
C TYR A 139 -6.29 -10.79 7.32
N TYR A 140 -6.12 -10.11 8.46
CA TYR A 140 -5.03 -10.42 9.40
C TYR A 140 -5.47 -10.59 10.86
N ARG A 141 -6.23 -9.63 11.44
CA ARG A 141 -6.57 -9.64 12.87
C ARG A 141 -7.67 -10.64 13.25
N TYR A 142 -8.70 -10.79 12.41
CA TYR A 142 -9.81 -11.70 12.65
C TYR A 142 -9.63 -13.02 11.90
N GLU A 143 -10.67 -13.85 11.88
CA GLU A 143 -10.68 -15.07 11.09
C GLU A 143 -10.44 -14.73 9.61
N LYS A 144 -9.36 -15.29 9.06
CA LYS A 144 -8.96 -15.08 7.68
C LYS A 144 -10.09 -15.54 6.77
N PRO A 145 -10.53 -14.70 5.81
CA PRO A 145 -11.60 -15.07 4.89
C PRO A 145 -11.27 -16.32 4.05
N LEU A 146 -9.98 -16.58 3.80
CA LEU A 146 -9.45 -17.82 3.25
C LEU A 146 -8.14 -18.14 3.97
N ASP A 147 -8.14 -19.09 4.89
CA ASP A 147 -6.92 -19.54 5.58
C ASP A 147 -6.33 -20.77 4.86
N PRO A 148 -5.15 -20.68 4.22
CA PRO A 148 -4.52 -21.84 3.58
C PRO A 148 -4.31 -23.02 4.54
N LEU A 149 -4.09 -22.75 5.83
CA LEU A 149 -3.81 -23.78 6.83
C LEU A 149 -5.08 -24.44 7.38
N LYS A 150 -6.25 -23.87 7.10
CA LYS A 150 -7.56 -24.35 7.56
C LYS A 150 -8.56 -24.43 6.41
N PHE A 151 -8.07 -24.62 5.19
CA PHE A 151 -8.92 -24.71 4.01
C PHE A 151 -9.61 -26.08 3.96
N LYS A 152 -10.94 -26.09 4.13
CA LYS A 152 -11.74 -27.32 4.30
C LYS A 152 -12.86 -27.50 3.28
N VAL A 153 -12.88 -26.67 2.24
CA VAL A 153 -14.01 -26.58 1.31
C VAL A 153 -14.27 -27.89 0.54
N LEU A 154 -13.25 -28.73 0.41
CA LEU A 154 -13.32 -30.01 -0.29
C LEU A 154 -13.21 -31.23 0.65
N ASP A 155 -13.15 -31.03 1.97
CA ASP A 155 -12.93 -32.12 2.94
C ASP A 155 -13.98 -33.24 2.80
N GLU A 156 -15.26 -32.86 2.66
CA GLU A 156 -16.36 -33.83 2.51
C GLU A 156 -16.28 -34.60 1.18
N VAL A 157 -15.81 -33.97 0.10
CA VAL A 157 -15.59 -34.64 -1.19
C VAL A 157 -14.48 -35.69 -1.07
N PHE A 158 -13.43 -35.39 -0.31
CA PHE A 158 -12.32 -36.31 -0.08
C PHE A 158 -12.69 -37.43 0.92
N GLU A 159 -13.50 -37.14 1.94
CA GLU A 159 -13.98 -38.12 2.90
C GLU A 159 -14.89 -39.17 2.25
N PHE A 160 -15.81 -38.72 1.39
CA PHE A 160 -16.79 -39.58 0.70
C PHE A 160 -16.38 -39.90 -0.74
N ALA A 161 -15.08 -39.97 -1.02
CA ALA A 161 -14.52 -40.13 -2.37
C ALA A 161 -15.15 -41.25 -3.21
N SER A 162 -15.56 -42.37 -2.59
CA SER A 162 -16.20 -43.49 -3.28
C SER A 162 -17.57 -43.17 -3.86
N ASP A 163 -18.21 -42.12 -3.35
CA ASP A 163 -19.58 -41.73 -3.69
C ASP A 163 -19.60 -40.46 -4.58
N MET A 164 -18.42 -39.99 -4.99
CA MET A 164 -18.24 -38.79 -5.80
C MET A 164 -17.95 -39.15 -7.26
N ASN A 165 -18.45 -38.34 -8.20
CA ASN A 165 -18.10 -38.50 -9.61
C ASN A 165 -16.78 -37.81 -9.95
N VAL A 166 -16.35 -36.84 -9.14
CA VAL A 166 -15.05 -36.18 -9.30
C VAL A 166 -13.90 -37.12 -8.92
N ASP A 167 -12.87 -37.13 -9.76
CA ASP A 167 -11.62 -37.82 -9.47
C ASP A 167 -10.85 -37.07 -8.39
N VAL A 168 -10.81 -37.66 -7.20
CA VAL A 168 -10.21 -37.04 -6.02
C VAL A 168 -8.71 -36.77 -6.19
N GLU A 169 -7.97 -37.59 -6.93
CA GLU A 169 -6.54 -37.38 -7.16
C GLU A 169 -6.28 -36.10 -7.99
N SER A 170 -7.00 -35.94 -9.11
CA SER A 170 -6.90 -34.73 -9.94
C SER A 170 -7.39 -33.47 -9.21
N LEU A 171 -8.48 -33.58 -8.43
CA LEU A 171 -8.99 -32.46 -7.65
C LEU A 171 -8.06 -32.09 -6.49
N SER A 172 -7.42 -33.06 -5.84
CA SER A 172 -6.41 -32.83 -4.81
C SER A 172 -5.19 -32.11 -5.39
N THR A 173 -4.75 -32.50 -6.58
CA THR A 173 -3.63 -31.82 -7.27
C THR A 173 -3.98 -30.35 -7.56
N ASP A 174 -5.17 -30.09 -8.10
CA ASP A 174 -5.65 -28.73 -8.37
C ASP A 174 -5.82 -27.92 -7.07
N LEU A 175 -6.23 -28.56 -5.97
CA LEU A 175 -6.29 -27.94 -4.64
C LEU A 175 -4.90 -27.53 -4.14
N GLU A 176 -3.89 -28.40 -4.24
CA GLU A 176 -2.52 -28.06 -3.85
C GLU A 176 -2.00 -26.84 -4.63
N ASP A 177 -2.25 -26.80 -5.94
CA ASP A 177 -1.91 -25.66 -6.78
C ASP A 177 -2.67 -24.38 -6.37
N PHE A 178 -3.95 -24.50 -6.01
CA PHE A 178 -4.71 -23.36 -5.48
C PHE A 178 -4.14 -22.84 -4.17
N LEU A 179 -3.82 -23.73 -3.22
CA LEU A 179 -3.26 -23.34 -1.93
C LEU A 179 -1.89 -22.67 -2.10
N SER A 180 -1.07 -23.15 -3.04
CA SER A 180 0.19 -22.51 -3.42
C SER A 180 -0.03 -21.08 -3.95
N VAL A 181 -1.03 -20.89 -4.83
CA VAL A 181 -1.40 -19.54 -5.30
C VAL A 181 -1.95 -18.66 -4.18
N LEU A 182 -2.75 -19.22 -3.26
CA LEU A 182 -3.29 -18.48 -2.13
C LEU A 182 -2.18 -18.01 -1.17
N LEU A 183 -1.13 -18.82 -0.96
CA LEU A 183 0.06 -18.38 -0.22
C LEU A 183 0.73 -17.19 -0.89
N GLN A 184 0.92 -17.21 -2.21
CA GLN A 184 1.47 -16.07 -2.97
C GLN A 184 0.58 -14.82 -2.85
N VAL A 185 -0.74 -14.97 -2.71
CA VAL A 185 -1.63 -13.84 -2.45
C VAL A 185 -1.39 -13.25 -1.05
N TYR A 186 -1.05 -14.07 -0.05
CA TYR A 186 -0.66 -13.59 1.26
C TYR A 186 0.73 -12.93 1.26
N ASP A 187 1.67 -13.40 0.44
CA ASP A 187 2.96 -12.70 0.27
C ASP A 187 2.75 -11.27 -0.27
N LEU A 188 1.79 -11.07 -1.20
CA LEU A 188 1.41 -9.74 -1.67
C LEU A 188 0.82 -8.84 -0.58
N LEU A 189 0.14 -9.43 0.41
CA LEU A 189 -0.35 -8.70 1.57
C LEU A 189 0.80 -8.23 2.47
N GLU A 190 1.80 -9.09 2.68
CA GLU A 190 3.01 -8.73 3.44
C GLU A 190 3.81 -7.63 2.75
N ASP A 191 4.01 -7.74 1.43
CA ASP A 191 4.62 -6.69 0.60
C ASP A 191 3.90 -5.34 0.74
N TYR A 192 2.56 -5.36 0.76
CA TYR A 192 1.75 -4.16 0.99
C TYR A 192 2.01 -3.56 2.38
N PHE A 193 2.06 -4.40 3.44
CA PHE A 193 2.32 -3.93 4.79
C PHE A 193 3.70 -3.29 4.94
N VAL A 194 4.73 -3.87 4.31
CA VAL A 194 6.06 -3.28 4.26
C VAL A 194 6.02 -1.90 3.59
N ALA A 195 5.43 -1.81 2.39
CA ALA A 195 5.33 -0.54 1.66
C ALA A 195 4.57 0.53 2.47
N TYR A 196 3.50 0.16 3.17
CA TYR A 196 2.73 1.10 4.01
C TYR A 196 3.56 1.58 5.21
N HIS A 197 4.27 0.67 5.87
CA HIS A 197 5.12 1.02 7.00
C HIS A 197 6.23 1.99 6.59
N ASP A 198 6.87 1.73 5.44
CA ASP A 198 7.92 2.59 4.89
C ASP A 198 7.39 3.98 4.55
N LEU A 199 6.20 4.08 3.91
CA LEU A 199 5.51 5.34 3.66
C LEU A 199 5.25 6.12 4.95
N TYR A 200 4.65 5.46 5.96
CA TYR A 200 4.27 6.11 7.20
C TYR A 200 5.49 6.62 7.98
N LYS A 201 6.55 5.81 8.02
CA LYS A 201 7.84 6.20 8.63
C LYS A 201 8.46 7.37 7.88
N GLY A 202 8.54 7.29 6.55
CA GLY A 202 9.05 8.38 5.72
C GLY A 202 8.30 9.68 5.97
N TYR A 203 6.97 9.61 6.09
CA TYR A 203 6.15 10.79 6.37
C TYR A 203 6.50 11.43 7.72
N GLY A 204 6.69 10.61 8.77
CA GLY A 204 7.16 11.09 10.07
C GLY A 204 8.51 11.82 9.97
N ASP A 205 9.46 11.26 9.23
CA ASP A 205 10.78 11.87 9.02
C ASP A 205 10.68 13.21 8.27
N THR A 206 9.90 13.27 7.19
CA THR A 206 9.66 14.50 6.41
C THR A 206 8.98 15.59 7.26
N VAL A 207 8.00 15.23 8.09
CA VAL A 207 7.36 16.17 9.03
C VAL A 207 8.37 16.73 10.03
N HIS A 208 9.28 15.90 10.54
CA HIS A 208 10.35 16.36 11.45
C HIS A 208 11.34 17.30 10.77
N LYS A 209 11.78 16.99 9.55
CA LYS A 209 12.64 17.88 8.75
C LYS A 209 11.96 19.22 8.49
N MET A 210 10.69 19.20 8.07
CA MET A 210 9.90 20.41 7.82
C MET A 210 9.76 21.25 9.09
N ALA A 211 9.47 20.63 10.25
CA ALA A 211 9.36 21.35 11.52
C ALA A 211 10.70 22.03 11.93
N SER A 212 11.83 21.34 11.70
CA SER A 212 13.16 21.90 11.94
C SER A 212 13.46 23.08 11.00
N LEU A 213 13.12 22.94 9.72
CA LEU A 213 13.29 23.98 8.71
C LEU A 213 12.44 25.22 9.03
N THR A 214 11.15 25.06 9.31
CA THR A 214 10.26 26.18 9.68
C THR A 214 10.76 26.91 10.94
N LYS A 215 11.28 26.17 11.93
CA LYS A 215 11.89 26.77 13.12
C LYS A 215 13.14 27.58 12.76
N SER A 216 14.00 27.03 11.91
CA SER A 216 15.23 27.70 11.47
C SER A 216 14.92 28.95 10.64
N ALA A 217 13.86 28.91 9.82
CA ALA A 217 13.42 30.01 8.97
C ALA A 217 12.89 31.23 9.76
N GLN A 218 12.69 31.12 11.09
CA GLN A 218 12.30 32.26 11.92
C GLN A 218 13.31 33.41 11.89
N ILE A 219 14.57 33.13 11.56
CA ILE A 219 15.60 34.17 11.35
C ILE A 219 15.22 35.12 10.20
N LEU A 220 14.41 34.66 9.25
CA LEU A 220 13.94 35.47 8.11
C LEU A 220 12.76 36.38 8.47
N ARG A 221 12.24 36.31 9.70
CA ARG A 221 11.07 37.07 10.16
C ARG A 221 11.16 38.59 9.90
N PRO A 222 12.30 39.26 10.13
CA PRO A 222 12.42 40.69 9.89
C PRO A 222 12.13 41.08 8.43
N PHE A 223 12.54 40.25 7.47
CA PHE A 223 12.43 40.52 6.02
C PHE A 223 11.00 40.40 5.48
N TRP A 224 10.08 39.79 6.24
CA TRP A 224 8.68 39.69 5.83
C TRP A 224 7.73 40.56 6.66
N GLN A 225 8.04 40.83 7.95
CA GLN A 225 7.18 41.67 8.81
C GLN A 225 7.33 43.17 8.59
N ALA A 226 8.36 43.64 7.90
CA ALA A 226 8.64 45.06 7.69
C ALA A 226 7.58 45.82 6.86
N GLN A 227 6.52 45.16 6.37
CA GLN A 227 5.43 45.78 5.58
C GLN A 227 4.01 45.28 5.90
N SER A 228 3.77 44.63 7.05
CA SER A 228 2.39 44.39 7.53
C SER A 228 1.88 45.51 8.41
#